data_AF-A0A4Q7BFW1-F1
#
_entry.id   AF-A0A4Q7BFW1-F1
#
_cell.length_a   1.000
_cell.length_b   1.000
_cell.length_c   1.000
_cell.angle_alpha   90.00
_cell.angle_beta   90.00
_cell.angle_gamma   90.00
#
_symmetry.space_group_name_H-M   'P 1'
#
loop_
_entity.id
_entity.type
_entity.pdbx_description
1 polymer ?
#
loop_
_entity_poly.entity_id
_entity_poly.type
_entity_poly.pdbx_seq_one_letter_code
_entity_poly.pdbx_strand_id
1 'polypeptide(L)'
;MSFEYKVYVKIRTNVDISKLKYSLKIYNHNTQKIINQNGFSIDFNRKYNFIKSGSNYRTDFVNLVYNLKLAPIEVLRDLVIVFNIYRVDSNNKEYNVVKDYYVNNLVEEFEKSIYQNVKLDVVDYLEKNDPTKVVTPNNNNTVQLAITPKSIFICKEHPPNTTKDPFVKNTVEASLASRLKEPYPDQKYTNLCGPAAFFYCVLNSNKNIYKKIVKSLWEKGEASHNRLVIKPKIEGARLVSNFYDEKGNPNISSVDWITLASIRDSQNGVTEYNSATGAISAITTPDELKNWLSCIGFSIPVYHSFFRQKVPRSVDWLSVLRELSQYPSKDFYYVFLTNSALTAQGGDIPRIATIPSHYIVLNSALTTRNGIVNAQTDKNEIISATCFNWGQQDQLKPVTLQTLSRFLWAVIIVNRSLT
;
A
#
# COMPACT_ATOMS: atom_id res chain seq x y z
N MET A 1 -26.71 2.72 3.67
CA MET A 1 -27.00 1.45 2.98
C MET A 1 -26.09 0.43 3.62
N SER A 2 -26.63 -0.70 4.07
CA SER A 2 -25.86 -1.75 4.73
C SER A 2 -25.57 -2.85 3.72
N PHE A 3 -24.32 -3.26 3.65
CA PHE A 3 -23.84 -4.34 2.79
C PHE A 3 -23.48 -5.54 3.66
N GLU A 4 -23.69 -6.73 3.15
CA GLU A 4 -23.34 -7.99 3.81
C GLU A 4 -22.23 -8.67 3.00
N TYR A 5 -21.18 -9.15 3.68
CA TYR A 5 -20.06 -9.85 3.08
C TYR A 5 -19.93 -11.25 3.69
N LYS A 6 -19.76 -12.27 2.85
CA LYS A 6 -19.68 -13.69 3.24
C LYS A 6 -18.28 -14.24 3.03
N VAL A 7 -17.38 -13.91 3.94
CA VAL A 7 -15.95 -14.24 3.83
C VAL A 7 -15.70 -15.70 4.18
N TYR A 8 -14.88 -16.39 3.38
CA TYR A 8 -14.43 -17.76 3.65
C TYR A 8 -13.10 -18.03 2.94
N VAL A 9 -12.39 -19.07 3.37
CA VAL A 9 -11.11 -19.48 2.79
C VAL A 9 -11.21 -20.91 2.29
N LYS A 10 -10.69 -21.17 1.09
CA LYS A 10 -10.54 -22.53 0.55
C LYS A 10 -9.15 -23.07 0.85
N ILE A 11 -9.09 -24.36 1.13
CA ILE A 11 -7.84 -25.08 1.31
C ILE A 11 -7.76 -26.30 0.39
N ARG A 12 -6.54 -26.62 -0.01
CA ARG A 12 -6.20 -27.86 -0.69
C ARG A 12 -5.15 -28.59 0.13
N THR A 13 -5.41 -29.86 0.41
CA THR A 13 -4.57 -30.69 1.28
C THR A 13 -4.63 -32.16 0.89
N ASN A 14 -3.53 -32.88 1.10
CA ASN A 14 -3.47 -34.34 1.04
C ASN A 14 -3.51 -34.99 2.44
N VAL A 15 -3.61 -34.17 3.49
CA VAL A 15 -3.72 -34.62 4.88
C VAL A 15 -5.19 -34.94 5.16
N ASP A 16 -5.42 -35.97 5.98
CA ASP A 16 -6.74 -36.27 6.51
C ASP A 16 -7.33 -35.03 7.20
N ILE A 17 -8.44 -34.53 6.66
CA ILE A 17 -9.06 -33.28 7.10
C ILE A 17 -9.52 -33.34 8.57
N SER A 18 -9.82 -34.53 9.10
CA SER A 18 -10.19 -34.70 10.51
C SER A 18 -9.04 -34.36 11.47
N LYS A 19 -7.80 -34.37 10.96
CA LYS A 19 -6.58 -34.01 11.69
C LYS A 19 -6.19 -32.56 11.50
N LEU A 20 -7.00 -31.76 10.81
CA LEU A 20 -6.78 -30.35 10.59
C LEU A 20 -7.89 -29.52 11.24
N LYS A 21 -7.48 -28.44 11.91
CA LYS A 21 -8.38 -27.38 12.34
C LYS A 21 -7.92 -26.03 11.81
N TYR A 22 -8.80 -25.04 11.84
CA TYR A 22 -8.42 -23.68 11.47
C TYR A 22 -8.84 -22.63 12.49
N SER A 23 -8.18 -21.47 12.40
CA SER A 23 -8.75 -20.21 12.85
C SER A 23 -8.72 -19.20 11.71
N LEU A 24 -9.74 -18.36 11.64
CA LEU A 24 -9.93 -17.36 10.58
C LEU A 24 -10.33 -16.07 11.27
N LYS A 25 -9.58 -14.97 11.06
CA LYS A 25 -9.88 -13.65 11.62
C LYS A 25 -9.86 -12.55 10.56
N ILE A 26 -10.67 -11.53 10.77
CA ILE A 26 -10.67 -10.31 9.96
C ILE A 26 -10.06 -9.23 10.82
N TYR A 27 -8.87 -8.77 10.42
CA TYR A 27 -8.04 -7.86 11.19
C TYR A 27 -7.96 -6.51 10.49
N ASN A 28 -8.29 -5.44 11.20
CA ASN A 28 -8.04 -4.09 10.73
C ASN A 28 -6.63 -3.68 11.16
N HIS A 29 -5.74 -3.55 10.18
CA HIS A 29 -4.32 -3.33 10.47
C HIS A 29 -4.02 -1.90 10.95
N ASN A 30 -4.86 -0.93 10.63
CA ASN A 30 -4.73 0.45 11.08
C ASN A 30 -5.10 0.58 12.57
N THR A 31 -6.30 0.14 12.93
CA THR A 31 -6.79 0.22 14.33
C THR A 31 -6.23 -0.88 15.24
N GLN A 32 -5.54 -1.86 14.66
CA GLN A 32 -5.07 -3.09 15.32
C GLN A 32 -6.17 -3.91 15.98
N LYS A 33 -7.42 -3.80 15.50
CA LYS A 33 -8.57 -4.51 16.04
C LYS A 33 -8.95 -5.68 15.16
N ILE A 34 -9.28 -6.79 15.81
CA ILE A 34 -10.05 -7.85 15.15
C ILE A 34 -11.49 -7.36 15.05
N ILE A 35 -12.08 -7.47 13.86
CA ILE A 35 -13.47 -7.11 13.66
C ILE A 35 -14.32 -8.21 14.28
N ASN A 36 -14.85 -7.93 15.47
CA ASN A 36 -15.83 -8.75 16.18
C ASN A 36 -17.12 -7.92 16.27
N GLN A 37 -18.14 -8.26 15.49
CA GLN A 37 -19.49 -7.79 15.71
C GLN A 37 -20.18 -8.86 16.56
N ASN A 38 -20.97 -8.41 17.52
CA ASN A 38 -21.92 -9.25 18.21
C ASN A 38 -22.74 -10.00 17.15
N GLY A 39 -22.61 -11.33 17.07
CA GLY A 39 -23.29 -12.17 16.08
C GLY A 39 -22.41 -12.92 15.08
N PHE A 40 -21.08 -12.91 15.19
CA PHE A 40 -20.25 -13.86 14.44
C PHE A 40 -20.47 -15.32 14.90
N SER A 41 -20.50 -16.25 13.95
CA SER A 41 -20.49 -17.70 14.17
C SER A 41 -19.11 -18.26 14.58
N ILE A 42 -18.06 -17.42 14.55
CA ILE A 42 -16.66 -17.82 14.74
C ILE A 42 -16.02 -17.01 15.88
N ASP A 43 -15.58 -17.70 16.92
CA ASP A 43 -14.75 -17.22 18.03
C ASP A 43 -13.28 -17.43 17.63
N PHE A 44 -12.51 -16.34 17.57
CA PHE A 44 -11.11 -16.39 17.12
C PHE A 44 -10.18 -17.16 18.07
N ASN A 45 -10.62 -17.43 19.30
CA ASN A 45 -9.93 -18.30 20.25
C ASN A 45 -10.30 -19.78 20.07
N ARG A 46 -11.31 -20.08 19.25
CA ARG A 46 -11.72 -21.44 18.91
C ARG A 46 -11.11 -21.88 17.59
N LYS A 47 -10.92 -23.18 17.50
CA LYS A 47 -10.43 -23.87 16.31
C LYS A 47 -11.55 -24.72 15.74
N TYR A 48 -11.78 -24.59 14.45
CA TYR A 48 -12.94 -25.14 13.76
C TYR A 48 -12.52 -26.25 12.80
N ASN A 49 -13.46 -27.16 12.53
CA ASN A 49 -13.29 -28.20 11.52
C ASN A 49 -13.64 -27.65 10.14
N PHE A 50 -12.94 -28.14 9.12
CA PHE A 50 -13.23 -27.76 7.73
C PHE A 50 -14.47 -28.44 7.17
N ILE A 51 -15.06 -27.80 6.15
CA ILE A 51 -16.23 -28.30 5.43
C ILE A 51 -15.81 -28.71 4.01
N LYS A 52 -16.27 -29.87 3.56
CA LYS A 52 -16.03 -30.35 2.19
C LYS A 52 -16.66 -29.38 1.17
N SER A 53 -15.90 -29.02 0.13
CA SER A 53 -16.33 -28.10 -0.93
C SER A 53 -15.76 -28.55 -2.28
N GLY A 54 -16.53 -29.36 -3.01
CA GLY A 54 -16.06 -29.99 -4.25
C GLY A 54 -14.89 -30.96 -3.99
N SER A 55 -13.79 -30.79 -4.72
CA SER A 55 -12.53 -31.53 -4.53
C SER A 55 -11.64 -30.98 -3.42
N ASN A 56 -12.01 -29.86 -2.80
CA ASN A 56 -11.24 -29.15 -1.78
C ASN A 56 -12.05 -29.04 -0.48
N TYR A 57 -11.54 -28.26 0.46
CA TYR A 57 -12.24 -27.92 1.70
C TYR A 57 -12.31 -26.42 1.89
N ARG A 58 -13.18 -25.97 2.80
CA ARG A 58 -13.33 -24.55 3.15
C ARG A 58 -13.59 -24.35 4.63
N THR A 59 -13.39 -23.12 5.08
CA THR A 59 -13.90 -22.64 6.36
C THR A 59 -15.41 -22.42 6.31
N ASP A 60 -16.03 -22.28 7.48
CA ASP A 60 -17.33 -21.62 7.60
C ASP A 60 -17.29 -20.17 7.08
N PHE A 61 -18.48 -19.65 6.79
CA PHE A 61 -18.67 -18.26 6.40
C PHE A 61 -18.58 -17.36 7.62
N VAL A 62 -17.78 -16.30 7.49
CA VAL A 62 -17.76 -15.14 8.37
C VAL A 62 -18.64 -14.08 7.72
N ASN A 63 -19.82 -13.85 8.32
CA ASN A 63 -20.76 -12.83 7.82
C ASN A 63 -20.41 -11.48 8.44
N LEU A 64 -20.05 -10.51 7.61
CA LEU A 64 -19.83 -9.12 8.00
C LEU A 64 -21.00 -8.27 7.53
N VAL A 65 -21.54 -7.42 8.41
CA VAL A 65 -22.49 -6.38 8.01
C VAL A 65 -21.81 -5.02 8.16
N TYR A 66 -21.74 -4.26 7.07
CA TYR A 66 -21.07 -2.96 7.05
C TYR A 66 -22.03 -1.86 6.59
N ASN A 67 -22.12 -0.78 7.34
CA ASN A 67 -22.94 0.37 6.97
C ASN A 67 -22.06 1.48 6.41
N LEU A 68 -22.16 1.70 5.09
CA LEU A 68 -21.34 2.70 4.39
C LEU A 68 -21.57 4.14 4.87
N LYS A 69 -22.68 4.43 5.56
CA LYS A 69 -22.91 5.76 6.17
C LYS A 69 -22.09 5.99 7.45
N LEU A 70 -21.68 4.91 8.13
CA LEU A 70 -20.97 4.97 9.42
C LEU A 70 -19.49 4.61 9.28
N ALA A 71 -19.12 3.88 8.23
CA ALA A 71 -17.74 3.55 7.91
C ALA A 71 -17.60 3.36 6.39
N PRO A 72 -16.83 4.23 5.71
CA PRO A 72 -16.70 4.22 4.24
C PRO A 72 -15.96 2.96 3.74
N ILE A 73 -16.03 2.70 2.43
CA ILE A 73 -15.33 1.59 1.73
C ILE A 73 -13.84 1.57 2.05
N GLU A 74 -13.24 2.74 2.28
CA GLU A 74 -11.84 2.90 2.73
C GLU A 74 -11.51 2.03 3.95
N VAL A 75 -12.47 1.80 4.85
CA VAL A 75 -12.27 0.93 6.02
C VAL A 75 -12.21 -0.55 5.65
N LEU A 76 -12.85 -0.99 4.55
CA LEU A 76 -12.76 -2.38 4.07
C LEU A 76 -11.38 -2.69 3.49
N ARG A 77 -10.73 -1.72 2.84
CA ARG A 77 -9.34 -1.84 2.32
C ARG A 77 -8.33 -2.06 3.44
N ASP A 78 -8.64 -1.56 4.64
CA ASP A 78 -7.84 -1.76 5.84
C ASP A 78 -7.99 -3.17 6.45
N LEU A 79 -8.98 -3.94 6.00
CA LEU A 79 -9.24 -5.27 6.51
C LEU A 79 -8.42 -6.32 5.77
N VAL A 80 -7.70 -7.14 6.54
CA VAL A 80 -7.04 -8.33 6.03
C VAL A 80 -7.66 -9.58 6.63
N ILE A 81 -7.80 -10.61 5.80
CA ILE A 81 -8.25 -11.94 6.19
C ILE A 81 -7.00 -12.72 6.60
N VAL A 82 -6.92 -13.08 7.88
CA VAL A 82 -5.78 -13.82 8.45
C VAL A 82 -6.24 -15.22 8.82
N PHE A 83 -5.56 -16.20 8.27
CA PHE A 83 -5.94 -17.60 8.33
C PHE A 83 -4.81 -18.44 8.95
N ASN A 84 -5.17 -19.41 9.79
CA ASN A 84 -4.24 -20.35 10.38
C ASN A 84 -4.71 -21.78 10.19
N ILE A 85 -3.77 -22.71 9.99
CA ILE A 85 -4.03 -24.16 9.99
C ILE A 85 -3.30 -24.79 11.17
N TYR A 86 -4.01 -25.65 11.89
CA TYR A 86 -3.50 -26.43 13.00
C TYR A 86 -3.55 -27.92 12.65
N ARG A 87 -2.42 -28.60 12.75
CA ARG A 87 -2.32 -30.05 12.63
C ARG A 87 -2.51 -30.68 14.01
N VAL A 88 -3.45 -31.62 14.13
CA VAL A 88 -3.76 -32.35 15.36
C VAL A 88 -3.11 -33.73 15.32
N ASP A 89 -2.30 -34.07 16.30
CA ASP A 89 -1.69 -35.40 16.40
C ASP A 89 -2.62 -36.45 17.05
N SER A 90 -2.12 -37.68 17.22
CA SER A 90 -2.87 -38.77 17.87
C SER A 90 -3.16 -38.53 19.35
N ASN A 91 -2.43 -37.61 19.99
CA ASN A 91 -2.59 -37.23 21.40
C ASN A 91 -3.46 -35.97 21.55
N ASN A 92 -4.17 -35.55 20.49
CA ASN A 92 -4.94 -34.30 20.41
C ASN A 92 -4.10 -33.03 20.62
N LYS A 93 -2.77 -33.11 20.49
CA LYS A 93 -1.91 -31.93 20.55
C LYS A 93 -1.95 -31.22 19.21
N GLU A 94 -2.07 -29.89 19.28
CA GLU A 94 -2.28 -29.04 18.13
C GLU A 94 -1.01 -28.25 17.79
N TYR A 95 -0.59 -28.33 16.53
CA TYR A 95 0.60 -27.67 16.00
C TYR A 95 0.18 -26.64 14.96
N ASN A 96 0.55 -25.37 15.14
CA ASN A 96 0.28 -24.34 14.13
C ASN A 96 1.25 -24.54 12.95
N VAL A 97 0.73 -25.09 11.85
CA VAL A 97 1.51 -25.49 10.68
C VAL A 97 1.44 -24.47 9.55
N VAL A 98 0.39 -23.64 9.54
CA VAL A 98 0.30 -22.44 8.71
C VAL A 98 -0.09 -21.29 9.62
N LYS A 99 0.88 -20.41 9.91
CA LYS A 99 0.72 -19.32 10.87
C LYS A 99 0.51 -17.98 10.17
N ASP A 100 -0.51 -17.25 10.61
CA ASP A 100 -0.84 -15.88 10.18
C ASP A 100 -0.79 -15.70 8.66
N TYR A 101 -1.38 -16.64 7.91
CA TYR A 101 -1.47 -16.54 6.46
C TYR A 101 -2.44 -15.43 6.06
N TYR A 102 -1.92 -14.40 5.40
CA TYR A 102 -2.72 -13.29 4.86
C TYR A 102 -3.31 -13.70 3.50
N VAL A 103 -4.58 -14.05 3.48
CA VAL A 103 -5.30 -14.52 2.29
C VAL A 103 -5.28 -13.45 1.21
N ASN A 104 -5.07 -13.80 -0.05
CA ASN A 104 -4.89 -12.81 -1.13
C ASN A 104 -6.15 -12.00 -1.47
N ASN A 105 -7.35 -12.56 -1.29
CA ASN A 105 -8.61 -11.84 -1.56
C ASN A 105 -8.81 -10.63 -0.64
N LEU A 106 -9.51 -9.61 -1.15
CA LEU A 106 -10.04 -8.49 -0.40
C LEU A 106 -11.39 -8.86 0.23
N VAL A 107 -11.76 -8.20 1.34
CA VAL A 107 -13.06 -8.43 2.00
C VAL A 107 -14.22 -8.03 1.09
N GLU A 108 -14.07 -6.94 0.32
CA GLU A 108 -15.11 -6.42 -0.57
C GLU A 108 -15.50 -7.40 -1.69
N GLU A 109 -14.58 -8.26 -2.13
CA GLU A 109 -14.86 -9.30 -3.13
C GLU A 109 -15.95 -10.27 -2.64
N PHE A 110 -16.08 -10.44 -1.32
CA PHE A 110 -17.06 -11.35 -0.72
C PHE A 110 -18.43 -10.71 -0.50
N GLU A 111 -18.78 -9.61 -1.18
CA GLU A 111 -20.12 -9.03 -1.10
C GLU A 111 -21.18 -10.08 -1.47
N LYS A 112 -22.23 -10.19 -0.65
CA LYS A 112 -23.26 -11.24 -0.73
C LYS A 112 -23.92 -11.37 -2.11
N SER A 113 -23.99 -10.29 -2.87
CA SER A 113 -24.56 -10.27 -4.22
C SER A 113 -23.68 -10.97 -5.27
N ILE A 114 -22.36 -11.03 -5.05
CA ILE A 114 -21.37 -11.46 -6.05
C ILE A 114 -20.36 -12.50 -5.55
N TYR A 115 -20.34 -12.84 -4.26
CA TYR A 115 -19.30 -13.67 -3.63
C TYR A 115 -19.09 -15.06 -4.28
N GLN A 116 -20.08 -15.57 -5.02
CA GLN A 116 -19.99 -16.84 -5.74
C GLN A 116 -19.04 -16.78 -6.94
N ASN A 117 -18.79 -15.59 -7.48
CA ASN A 117 -17.95 -15.35 -8.66
C ASN A 117 -16.49 -15.01 -8.29
N VAL A 118 -16.17 -14.98 -7.00
CA VAL A 118 -14.83 -14.63 -6.51
C VAL A 118 -13.81 -15.68 -6.94
N LYS A 119 -12.72 -15.22 -7.55
CA LYS A 119 -11.55 -16.05 -7.78
C LYS A 119 -10.79 -16.19 -6.46
N LEU A 120 -11.02 -17.29 -5.76
CA LEU A 120 -10.46 -17.51 -4.43
C LEU A 120 -8.98 -17.82 -4.46
N ASP A 121 -8.28 -17.28 -3.47
CA ASP A 121 -7.02 -17.79 -2.98
C ASP A 121 -7.24 -19.18 -2.37
N VAL A 122 -6.46 -20.16 -2.81
CA VAL A 122 -6.52 -21.53 -2.30
C VAL A 122 -5.26 -21.78 -1.50
N VAL A 123 -5.41 -21.95 -0.19
CA VAL A 123 -4.28 -22.18 0.70
C VAL A 123 -3.88 -23.65 0.62
N ASP A 124 -2.61 -23.89 0.27
CA ASP A 124 -2.05 -25.22 0.20
C ASP A 124 -1.41 -25.63 1.53
N TYR A 125 -1.78 -26.80 2.03
CA TYR A 125 -1.05 -27.49 3.10
C TYR A 125 -0.92 -28.97 2.75
N LEU A 126 0.29 -29.38 2.39
CA LEU A 126 0.59 -30.72 1.95
C LEU A 126 1.66 -31.33 2.86
N GLU A 127 1.45 -32.57 3.31
CA GLU A 127 2.46 -33.34 4.05
C GLU A 127 3.07 -34.40 3.11
N LYS A 128 4.39 -34.59 3.18
CA LYS A 128 5.09 -35.68 2.51
C LYS A 128 5.99 -36.38 3.52
N ASN A 129 5.87 -37.69 3.61
CA ASN A 129 6.62 -38.53 4.54
C ASN A 129 7.89 -39.09 3.88
N ASP A 130 8.72 -38.22 3.30
CA ASP A 130 10.02 -38.65 2.80
C ASP A 130 11.02 -38.72 3.96
N PRO A 131 11.83 -39.80 4.08
CA PRO A 131 12.89 -39.84 5.07
C PRO A 131 13.92 -38.75 4.75
N THR A 132 14.14 -37.84 5.70
CA THR A 132 15.24 -36.87 5.59
C THR A 132 16.57 -37.62 5.68
N LYS A 133 17.47 -37.39 4.72
CA LYS A 133 18.84 -37.91 4.77
C LYS A 133 19.75 -36.83 5.32
N VAL A 134 20.63 -37.19 6.26
CA VAL A 134 21.67 -36.29 6.76
C VAL A 134 22.62 -35.98 5.61
N VAL A 135 22.66 -34.72 5.16
CA VAL A 135 23.53 -34.27 4.06
C VAL A 135 24.94 -33.92 4.57
N THR A 136 25.11 -33.68 5.88
CA THR A 136 26.40 -33.37 6.48
C THR A 136 26.52 -34.04 7.86
N PRO A 137 27.52 -34.92 8.09
CA PRO A 137 27.77 -35.49 9.40
C PRO A 137 27.99 -34.37 10.44
N ASN A 138 27.42 -34.52 11.64
CA ASN A 138 27.55 -33.60 12.79
C ASN A 138 26.82 -32.24 12.71
N ASN A 139 25.85 -32.05 11.81
CA ASN A 139 25.00 -30.86 11.82
C ASN A 139 23.64 -31.18 12.48
N ASN A 140 23.34 -30.56 13.62
CA ASN A 140 22.02 -30.68 14.23
C ASN A 140 20.99 -30.02 13.31
N ASN A 141 20.02 -30.79 12.80
CA ASN A 141 18.90 -30.27 11.97
C ASN A 141 18.03 -29.23 12.71
N THR A 142 18.25 -29.04 14.01
CA THR A 142 17.56 -28.08 14.86
C THR A 142 18.56 -27.05 15.36
N VAL A 143 18.38 -25.79 14.94
CA VAL A 143 19.15 -24.65 15.44
C VAL A 143 18.24 -23.80 16.31
N GLN A 144 18.60 -23.61 17.58
CA GLN A 144 17.90 -22.69 18.46
C GLN A 144 18.48 -21.28 18.28
N LEU A 145 17.74 -20.42 17.59
CA LEU A 145 18.10 -19.01 17.39
C LEU A 145 17.46 -18.16 18.49
N ALA A 146 18.28 -17.62 19.39
CA ALA A 146 17.88 -16.54 20.28
C ALA A 146 18.02 -15.21 19.53
N ILE A 147 16.92 -14.71 18.96
CA ILE A 147 16.87 -13.41 18.30
C ILE A 147 16.14 -12.45 19.23
N THR A 148 16.85 -11.45 19.74
CA THR A 148 16.25 -10.33 20.48
C THR A 148 16.35 -9.10 19.58
N PRO A 149 15.46 -8.90 18.59
CA PRO A 149 15.57 -7.75 17.72
C PRO A 149 15.26 -6.49 18.54
N LYS A 150 16.20 -5.56 18.55
CA LYS A 150 15.93 -4.18 18.98
C LYS A 150 14.93 -3.58 17.99
N SER A 151 13.81 -3.07 18.48
CA SER A 151 12.84 -2.37 17.61
C SER A 151 13.51 -1.20 16.92
N ILE A 152 13.44 -1.19 15.60
CA ILE A 152 14.04 -0.16 14.75
C ILE A 152 13.17 1.08 14.71
N PHE A 153 11.85 0.90 14.59
CA PHE A 153 10.86 1.96 14.63
C PHE A 153 10.17 1.96 15.99
N ILE A 154 10.03 3.14 16.57
CA ILE A 154 9.48 3.35 17.91
C ILE A 154 8.46 4.49 17.81
N CYS A 155 7.24 4.22 18.29
CA CYS A 155 6.25 5.25 18.57
C CYS A 155 6.48 5.75 20.00
N LYS A 156 6.74 7.06 20.18
CA LYS A 156 7.09 7.62 21.50
C LYS A 156 5.97 7.41 22.52
N GLU A 157 4.72 7.54 22.08
CA GLU A 157 3.53 7.41 22.92
C GLU A 157 3.18 5.94 23.21
N HIS A 158 3.61 5.02 22.33
CA HIS A 158 3.34 3.59 22.42
C HIS A 158 4.60 2.78 22.09
N PRO A 159 5.57 2.70 23.02
CA PRO A 159 6.86 2.04 22.79
C PRO A 159 6.71 0.52 22.60
N PRO A 160 7.80 -0.16 22.20
CA PRO A 160 7.81 -1.61 22.03
C PRO A 160 7.24 -2.38 23.22
N ASN A 161 6.53 -3.47 22.92
CA ASN A 161 5.82 -4.33 23.88
C ASN A 161 4.57 -3.70 24.51
N THR A 162 4.09 -2.56 24.00
CA THR A 162 2.76 -2.05 24.34
C THR A 162 1.70 -2.57 23.37
N THR A 163 0.44 -2.64 23.81
CA THR A 163 -0.69 -3.12 23.01
C THR A 163 -1.04 -2.23 21.81
N LYS A 164 -0.49 -1.02 21.76
CA LYS A 164 -0.70 -0.04 20.69
C LYS A 164 0.58 0.27 19.90
N ASP A 165 1.65 -0.49 20.08
CA ASP A 165 2.85 -0.35 19.27
C ASP A 165 2.51 -0.61 17.79
N PRO A 166 2.61 0.39 16.90
CA PRO A 166 2.25 0.22 15.49
C PRO A 166 3.26 -0.59 14.69
N PHE A 167 4.44 -0.85 15.24
CA PHE A 167 5.55 -1.50 14.55
C PHE A 167 5.77 -2.95 14.99
N VAL A 168 4.82 -3.54 15.75
CA VAL A 168 4.84 -4.98 16.01
C VAL A 168 4.69 -5.76 14.70
N LYS A 169 5.38 -6.90 14.63
CA LYS A 169 5.50 -7.71 13.41
C LYS A 169 4.17 -7.96 12.71
N ASN A 170 3.16 -8.45 13.45
CA ASN A 170 1.86 -8.81 12.86
C ASN A 170 1.12 -7.61 12.27
N THR A 171 1.29 -6.42 12.84
CA THR A 171 0.69 -5.18 12.33
C THR A 171 1.38 -4.73 11.06
N VAL A 172 2.71 -4.79 11.01
CA VAL A 172 3.50 -4.46 9.81
C VAL A 172 3.25 -5.46 8.68
N GLU A 173 3.20 -6.76 8.97
CA GLU A 173 2.90 -7.80 7.98
C GLU A 173 1.47 -7.67 7.44
N ALA A 174 0.49 -7.36 8.30
CA ALA A 174 -0.88 -7.10 7.89
C ALA A 174 -1.00 -5.86 7.00
N SER A 175 -0.36 -4.76 7.40
CA SER A 175 -0.36 -3.51 6.63
C SER A 175 0.34 -3.69 5.28
N LEU A 176 1.44 -4.45 5.24
CA LEU A 176 2.13 -4.81 4.01
C LEU A 176 1.23 -5.66 3.11
N ALA A 177 0.55 -6.67 3.66
CA ALA A 177 -0.36 -7.51 2.90
C ALA A 177 -1.52 -6.69 2.30
N SER A 178 -2.09 -5.75 3.05
CA SER A 178 -3.10 -4.81 2.52
C SER A 178 -2.52 -3.97 1.37
N ARG A 179 -1.36 -3.34 1.56
CA ARG A 179 -0.72 -2.48 0.55
C ARG A 179 -0.31 -3.24 -0.73
N LEU A 180 0.03 -4.52 -0.62
CA LEU A 180 0.33 -5.36 -1.79
C LEU A 180 -0.92 -5.73 -2.59
N LYS A 181 -2.11 -5.71 -1.99
CA LYS A 181 -3.38 -5.91 -2.69
C LYS A 181 -3.92 -4.60 -3.25
N GLU A 182 -3.91 -3.56 -2.43
CA GLU A 182 -4.32 -2.19 -2.73
C GLU A 182 -3.08 -1.28 -2.85
N PRO A 183 -2.48 -1.16 -4.05
CA PRO A 183 -1.18 -0.54 -4.27
C PRO A 183 -1.25 1.00 -4.32
N TYR A 184 -1.87 1.60 -3.30
CA TYR A 184 -2.14 3.03 -3.19
C TYR A 184 -1.57 3.63 -1.89
N PRO A 185 -0.24 3.86 -1.79
CA PRO A 185 0.37 4.41 -0.59
C PRO A 185 -0.37 5.62 -0.05
N ASP A 186 -0.74 5.58 1.23
CA ASP A 186 -1.61 6.58 1.81
C ASP A 186 -0.84 7.47 2.78
N GLN A 187 -0.58 8.69 2.34
CA GLN A 187 0.05 9.72 3.16
C GLN A 187 -0.89 10.29 4.23
N LYS A 188 -2.22 10.11 4.09
CA LYS A 188 -3.24 10.80 4.89
C LYS A 188 -2.90 12.29 5.08
N TYR A 189 -2.78 12.74 6.33
CA TYR A 189 -2.56 14.15 6.68
C TYR A 189 -1.08 14.53 6.85
N THR A 190 -0.13 13.68 6.41
CA THR A 190 1.31 13.84 6.70
C THR A 190 2.10 14.69 5.68
N ASN A 191 1.44 15.23 4.64
CA ASN A 191 2.06 15.95 3.52
C ASN A 191 3.08 15.14 2.66
N LEU A 192 3.15 13.81 2.82
CA LEU A 192 4.10 12.93 2.12
C LEU A 192 3.68 12.56 0.67
N CYS A 193 3.13 13.51 -0.09
CA CYS A 193 2.64 13.26 -1.47
C CYS A 193 3.71 12.87 -2.48
N GLY A 194 4.92 13.44 -2.37
CA GLY A 194 6.06 13.03 -3.20
C GLY A 194 6.46 11.57 -2.95
N PRO A 195 6.73 11.16 -1.69
CA PRO A 195 6.96 9.77 -1.34
C PRO A 195 5.82 8.84 -1.77
N ALA A 196 4.56 9.27 -1.62
CA ALA A 196 3.41 8.46 -2.01
C ALA A 196 3.37 8.23 -3.52
N ALA A 197 3.60 9.27 -4.33
CA ALA A 197 3.72 9.16 -5.79
C ALA A 197 4.90 8.26 -6.21
N PHE A 198 6.04 8.36 -5.53
CA PHE A 198 7.19 7.48 -5.75
C PHE A 198 6.82 6.01 -5.51
N PHE A 199 6.31 5.69 -4.32
CA PHE A 199 5.99 4.31 -3.98
C PHE A 199 4.78 3.77 -4.72
N TYR A 200 3.86 4.63 -5.18
CA TYR A 200 2.79 4.23 -6.11
C TYR A 200 3.40 3.66 -7.40
N CYS A 201 4.38 4.35 -7.99
CA CYS A 201 5.08 3.85 -9.17
C CYS A 201 5.79 2.51 -8.87
N VAL A 202 6.52 2.41 -7.75
CA VAL A 202 7.24 1.19 -7.36
C VAL A 202 6.29 0.00 -7.15
N LEU A 203 5.22 0.18 -6.37
CA LEU A 203 4.25 -0.88 -6.06
C LEU A 203 3.55 -1.41 -7.30
N ASN A 204 3.14 -0.52 -8.19
CA ASN A 204 2.41 -0.90 -9.40
C ASN A 204 3.33 -1.45 -10.51
N SER A 205 4.64 -1.19 -10.43
CA SER A 205 5.64 -1.74 -11.35
C SER A 205 6.20 -3.09 -10.87
N ASN A 206 6.59 -3.17 -9.58
CA ASN A 206 7.23 -4.34 -9.01
C ASN A 206 7.01 -4.44 -7.47
N LYS A 207 5.95 -5.14 -7.09
CA LYS A 207 5.56 -5.41 -5.69
C LYS A 207 6.67 -6.07 -4.85
N ASN A 208 7.55 -6.87 -5.47
CA ASN A 208 8.63 -7.56 -4.76
C ASN A 208 9.72 -6.58 -4.29
N ILE A 209 10.02 -5.55 -5.07
CA ILE A 209 10.97 -4.49 -4.68
C ILE A 209 10.41 -3.74 -3.46
N TYR A 210 9.13 -3.33 -3.51
CA TYR A 210 8.48 -2.69 -2.37
C TYR A 210 8.53 -3.56 -1.10
N LYS A 211 8.15 -4.84 -1.22
CA LYS A 211 8.20 -5.81 -0.11
C LYS A 211 9.60 -5.93 0.49
N LYS A 212 10.64 -5.98 -0.34
CA LYS A 212 12.05 -6.01 0.12
C LYS A 212 12.45 -4.74 0.87
N ILE A 213 12.00 -3.57 0.39
CA ILE A 213 12.24 -2.28 1.05
C ILE A 213 11.57 -2.24 2.42
N VAL A 214 10.27 -2.55 2.52
CA VAL A 214 9.54 -2.58 3.80
C VAL A 214 10.21 -3.50 4.80
N LYS A 215 10.53 -4.74 4.36
CA LYS A 215 11.20 -5.73 5.22
C LYS A 215 12.56 -5.23 5.71
N SER A 216 13.39 -4.70 4.82
CA SER A 216 14.74 -4.24 5.18
C SER A 216 14.70 -3.04 6.12
N LEU A 217 13.80 -2.08 5.87
CA LEU A 217 13.59 -0.95 6.78
C LEU A 217 13.13 -1.43 8.15
N TRP A 218 12.11 -2.29 8.24
CA TRP A 218 11.58 -2.76 9.52
C TRP A 218 12.61 -3.59 10.31
N GLU A 219 13.36 -4.48 9.65
CA GLU A 219 14.33 -5.37 10.32
C GLU A 219 15.67 -4.70 10.62
N LYS A 220 16.12 -3.76 9.78
CA LYS A 220 17.50 -3.23 9.80
C LYS A 220 17.58 -1.70 9.94
N GLY A 221 16.48 -0.99 9.71
CA GLY A 221 16.44 0.48 9.66
C GLY A 221 16.96 1.09 8.37
N GLU A 222 17.37 0.28 7.41
CA GLU A 222 17.86 0.75 6.13
C GLU A 222 17.47 -0.20 5.00
N ALA A 223 17.27 0.36 3.81
CA ALA A 223 17.02 -0.39 2.60
C ALA A 223 17.86 0.20 1.47
N SER A 224 18.37 -0.68 0.62
CA SER A 224 19.05 -0.32 -0.61
C SER A 224 18.50 -1.13 -1.76
N HIS A 225 18.26 -0.46 -2.89
CA HIS A 225 17.93 -1.12 -4.14
C HIS A 225 18.51 -0.31 -5.30
N ASN A 226 19.32 -0.95 -6.14
CA ASN A 226 20.14 -0.27 -7.14
C ASN A 226 20.94 0.88 -6.49
N ARG A 227 20.79 2.12 -6.96
CA ARG A 227 21.48 3.29 -6.40
C ARG A 227 20.67 4.00 -5.32
N LEU A 228 19.42 3.58 -5.08
CA LEU A 228 18.60 4.16 -4.03
C LEU A 228 19.00 3.59 -2.68
N VAL A 229 19.35 4.48 -1.75
CA VAL A 229 19.60 4.16 -0.35
C VAL A 229 18.61 4.94 0.52
N ILE A 230 17.86 4.22 1.34
CA ILE A 230 16.92 4.75 2.34
C ILE A 230 17.48 4.40 3.70
N LYS A 231 17.91 5.40 4.45
CA LYS A 231 18.47 5.29 5.79
C LYS A 231 17.94 6.45 6.65
N PRO A 232 16.71 6.33 7.20
CA PRO A 232 16.17 7.34 8.09
C PRO A 232 17.05 7.50 9.32
N LYS A 233 17.06 8.71 9.88
CA LYS A 233 17.79 9.04 11.11
C LYS A 233 17.15 8.32 12.30
N ILE A 234 17.95 8.08 13.33
CA ILE A 234 17.49 7.42 14.57
C ILE A 234 16.44 8.28 15.28
N GLU A 235 16.69 9.58 15.39
CA GLU A 235 15.76 10.56 15.99
C GLU A 235 14.72 11.11 14.98
N GLY A 236 14.79 10.64 13.73
CA GLY A 236 13.91 11.00 12.63
C GLY A 236 12.72 10.04 12.50
N ALA A 237 12.49 9.50 11.29
CA ALA A 237 11.33 8.65 11.02
C ALA A 237 11.30 7.35 11.86
N ARG A 238 12.45 6.94 12.40
CA ARG A 238 12.56 5.78 13.31
C ARG A 238 11.99 6.05 14.70
N LEU A 239 11.85 7.30 15.12
CA LEU A 239 11.31 7.68 16.42
C LEU A 239 10.14 8.65 16.25
N VAL A 240 8.96 8.11 15.94
CA VAL A 240 7.77 8.89 15.60
C VAL A 240 7.01 9.39 16.82
N SER A 241 6.52 10.63 16.75
CA SER A 241 5.47 11.19 17.61
C SER A 241 4.16 11.40 16.86
N ASN A 242 3.06 11.54 17.59
CA ASN A 242 1.72 11.80 17.08
C ASN A 242 1.24 10.77 16.05
N PHE A 243 1.67 9.51 16.21
CA PHE A 243 1.25 8.43 15.31
C PHE A 243 -0.27 8.23 15.33
N TYR A 244 -0.89 8.44 16.48
CA TYR A 244 -2.33 8.37 16.67
C TYR A 244 -2.93 9.77 16.92
N ASP A 245 -4.16 9.98 16.45
CA ASP A 245 -4.99 11.14 16.77
C ASP A 245 -5.53 11.09 18.21
N GLU A 246 -6.23 12.15 18.65
CA GLU A 246 -6.84 12.24 19.98
C GLU A 246 -7.90 11.15 20.24
N LYS A 247 -8.46 10.56 19.18
CA LYS A 247 -9.44 9.47 19.24
C LYS A 247 -8.77 8.09 19.24
N GLY A 248 -7.44 8.04 19.14
CA GLY A 248 -6.64 6.82 19.07
C GLY A 248 -6.62 6.14 17.70
N ASN A 249 -7.01 6.82 16.62
CA ASN A 249 -6.88 6.32 15.24
C ASN A 249 -5.50 6.67 14.68
N PRO A 250 -4.86 5.79 13.89
CA PRO A 250 -3.57 6.10 13.31
C PRO A 250 -3.68 7.19 12.22
N ASN A 251 -2.83 8.20 12.33
CA ASN A 251 -2.67 9.28 11.34
C ASN A 251 -2.05 8.80 10.02
N ILE A 252 -1.49 7.59 9.99
CA ILE A 252 -0.89 6.93 8.83
C ILE A 252 -0.72 5.43 9.15
N SER A 253 -0.77 4.54 8.15
CA SER A 253 -0.52 3.11 8.40
C SER A 253 0.95 2.87 8.79
N SER A 254 1.22 1.75 9.46
CA SER A 254 2.59 1.42 9.88
C SER A 254 3.54 1.26 8.69
N VAL A 255 3.10 0.62 7.61
CA VAL A 255 3.92 0.41 6.41
C VAL A 255 4.07 1.68 5.58
N ASP A 256 3.05 2.52 5.50
CA ASP A 256 3.18 3.82 4.84
C ASP A 256 4.12 4.73 5.65
N TRP A 257 4.08 4.72 7.00
CA TRP A 257 5.10 5.44 7.79
C TRP A 257 6.50 4.89 7.54
N ILE A 258 6.69 3.57 7.68
CA ILE A 258 7.98 2.89 7.46
C ILE A 258 8.55 3.25 6.09
N THR A 259 7.73 3.43 5.06
CA THR A 259 8.21 3.73 3.69
C THR A 259 8.27 5.23 3.41
N LEU A 260 7.15 5.93 3.47
CA LEU A 260 7.00 7.33 3.08
C LEU A 260 7.82 8.27 3.96
N ALA A 261 7.76 8.10 5.28
CA ALA A 261 8.51 8.95 6.21
C ALA A 261 10.01 8.64 6.10
N SER A 262 10.38 7.37 5.94
CA SER A 262 11.79 6.98 5.86
C SER A 262 12.52 7.54 4.64
N ILE A 263 11.91 7.49 3.45
CA ILE A 263 12.56 8.06 2.25
C ILE A 263 12.69 9.59 2.36
N ARG A 264 11.69 10.25 2.96
CA ARG A 264 11.75 11.70 3.19
C ARG A 264 12.85 12.06 4.19
N ASP A 265 12.86 11.41 5.35
CA ASP A 265 13.82 11.69 6.42
C ASP A 265 15.27 11.37 6.01
N SER A 266 15.47 10.32 5.20
CA SER A 266 16.80 9.96 4.66
C SER A 266 17.43 11.03 3.79
N GLN A 267 16.61 11.91 3.19
CA GLN A 267 17.04 12.88 2.18
C GLN A 267 16.89 14.33 2.69
N ASN A 268 16.29 14.53 3.86
CA ASN A 268 16.29 15.82 4.53
C ASN A 268 17.67 16.12 5.13
N GLY A 269 18.44 16.97 4.43
CA GLY A 269 19.76 17.41 4.89
C GLY A 269 19.74 18.30 6.15
N VAL A 270 18.61 18.96 6.47
CA VAL A 270 18.57 20.03 7.50
C VAL A 270 17.54 19.79 8.62
N THR A 271 16.41 19.13 8.37
CA THR A 271 15.34 18.93 9.38
C THR A 271 14.93 17.47 9.50
N GLU A 272 14.88 16.96 10.73
CA GLU A 272 14.35 15.62 11.01
C GLU A 272 12.85 15.56 10.69
N TYR A 273 12.39 14.43 10.15
CA TYR A 273 10.96 14.19 9.95
C TYR A 273 10.50 13.05 10.86
N ASN A 274 9.98 13.41 12.03
CA ASN A 274 9.64 12.50 13.12
C ASN A 274 8.20 12.67 13.66
N SER A 275 7.34 13.43 12.97
CA SER A 275 5.93 13.61 13.37
C SER A 275 4.97 13.15 12.26
N ALA A 276 3.96 12.36 12.61
CA ALA A 276 2.88 11.96 11.70
C ALA A 276 1.80 13.05 11.53
N THR A 277 2.20 14.32 11.66
CA THR A 277 1.38 15.50 11.41
C THR A 277 2.06 16.35 10.34
N GLY A 278 1.27 16.98 9.47
CA GLY A 278 1.78 17.71 8.30
C GLY A 278 2.85 18.74 8.67
N ALA A 279 4.08 18.52 8.21
CA ALA A 279 5.20 19.45 8.37
C ALA A 279 5.69 19.95 7.01
N ILE A 280 6.25 21.17 6.98
CA ILE A 280 6.87 21.73 5.76
C ILE A 280 8.05 20.86 5.31
N SER A 281 8.74 20.19 6.25
CA SER A 281 9.83 19.24 5.97
C SER A 281 9.41 17.96 5.22
N ALA A 282 8.11 17.77 4.99
CA ALA A 282 7.57 16.68 4.17
C ALA A 282 7.56 16.99 2.66
N ILE A 283 7.69 18.27 2.27
CA ILE A 283 7.58 18.70 0.87
C ILE A 283 8.74 18.12 0.07
N THR A 284 8.40 17.48 -1.05
CA THR A 284 9.38 16.89 -1.97
C THR A 284 9.48 17.70 -3.25
N THR A 285 10.69 18.08 -3.62
CA THR A 285 10.95 18.80 -4.87
C THR A 285 10.86 17.86 -6.08
N PRO A 286 10.57 18.36 -7.28
CA PRO A 286 10.54 17.53 -8.48
C PRO A 286 11.89 16.85 -8.78
N ASP A 287 13.01 17.53 -8.50
CA ASP A 287 14.35 16.98 -8.69
C ASP A 287 14.63 15.81 -7.73
N GLU A 288 14.25 15.91 -6.45
CA GLU A 288 14.34 14.80 -5.49
C GLU A 288 13.53 13.59 -5.96
N LEU A 289 12.26 13.79 -6.35
CA LEU A 289 11.40 12.71 -6.79
C LEU A 289 11.94 12.02 -8.06
N LYS A 290 12.39 12.82 -9.03
CA LYS A 290 13.05 12.32 -10.25
C LYS A 290 14.33 11.55 -9.92
N ASN A 291 15.11 12.02 -8.95
CA ASN A 291 16.30 11.32 -8.49
C ASN A 291 15.95 9.97 -7.84
N TRP A 292 14.93 9.90 -6.98
CA TRP A 292 14.49 8.64 -6.37
C TRP A 292 14.07 7.61 -7.42
N LEU A 293 13.24 8.04 -8.38
CA LEU A 293 12.79 7.21 -9.49
C LEU A 293 13.98 6.68 -10.32
N SER A 294 14.95 7.53 -10.67
CA SER A 294 16.13 7.10 -11.42
C SER A 294 17.07 6.21 -10.61
N CYS A 295 17.23 6.48 -9.31
CA CYS A 295 18.13 5.71 -8.45
C CYS A 295 17.58 4.30 -8.15
N ILE A 296 16.25 4.16 -8.03
CA ILE A 296 15.64 2.84 -7.86
C ILE A 296 15.66 2.02 -9.16
N GLY A 297 15.79 2.66 -10.31
CA GLY A 297 15.99 1.98 -11.60
C GLY A 297 14.98 2.31 -12.70
N PHE A 298 14.08 3.28 -12.49
CA PHE A 298 13.16 3.69 -13.57
C PHE A 298 13.88 4.45 -14.68
N SER A 299 13.42 4.20 -15.91
CA SER A 299 13.72 5.06 -17.07
C SER A 299 12.78 6.26 -17.09
N ILE A 300 13.34 7.46 -17.27
CA ILE A 300 12.65 8.74 -17.23
C ILE A 300 12.93 9.47 -18.55
N PRO A 301 12.18 9.18 -19.63
CA PRO A 301 12.42 9.79 -20.94
C PRO A 301 12.14 11.30 -20.98
N VAL A 302 11.23 11.79 -20.13
CA VAL A 302 10.86 13.21 -20.08
C VAL A 302 10.81 13.70 -18.65
N TYR A 303 11.42 14.87 -18.44
CA TYR A 303 11.36 15.60 -17.18
C TYR A 303 11.36 17.11 -17.43
N HIS A 304 10.27 17.77 -17.05
CA HIS A 304 10.14 19.21 -17.04
C HIS A 304 9.80 19.69 -15.63
N SER A 305 10.45 20.77 -15.18
CA SER A 305 10.14 21.42 -13.91
C SER A 305 10.39 22.92 -13.98
N PHE A 306 9.52 23.69 -13.33
CA PHE A 306 9.65 25.14 -13.18
C PHE A 306 10.90 25.55 -12.38
N PHE A 307 11.34 24.74 -11.41
CA PHE A 307 12.42 25.09 -10.48
C PHE A 307 13.83 25.08 -11.09
N ARG A 308 13.99 24.49 -12.28
CA ARG A 308 15.29 24.29 -12.93
C ARG A 308 15.63 25.35 -13.98
N GLN A 309 14.67 26.19 -14.36
CA GLN A 309 14.86 27.15 -15.45
C GLN A 309 15.21 28.53 -14.88
N LYS A 310 16.28 29.12 -15.42
CA LYS A 310 16.81 30.46 -15.04
C LYS A 310 15.81 31.60 -15.29
N VAL A 311 14.64 31.31 -15.86
CA VAL A 311 13.56 32.26 -16.12
C VAL A 311 12.24 31.68 -15.61
N PRO A 312 11.51 32.36 -14.72
CA PRO A 312 10.17 31.94 -14.32
C PRO A 312 9.27 32.00 -15.57
N ARG A 313 8.65 30.87 -15.96
CA ARG A 313 7.63 30.70 -17.04
C ARG A 313 8.06 30.20 -18.43
N SER A 314 9.26 29.65 -18.66
CA SER A 314 9.64 29.18 -20.02
C SER A 314 9.18 27.77 -20.41
N VAL A 315 8.47 27.02 -19.56
CA VAL A 315 7.89 25.73 -19.98
C VAL A 315 6.52 25.96 -20.60
N ASP A 316 6.38 25.61 -21.88
CA ASP A 316 5.08 25.52 -22.55
C ASP A 316 4.38 24.22 -22.13
N TRP A 317 3.69 24.27 -20.98
CA TRP A 317 2.94 23.14 -20.45
C TRP A 317 1.85 22.64 -21.38
N LEU A 318 1.30 23.49 -22.26
CA LEU A 318 0.29 23.07 -23.21
C LEU A 318 0.91 22.11 -24.24
N SER A 319 2.10 22.44 -24.75
CA SER A 319 2.85 21.56 -25.65
C SER A 319 3.28 20.28 -24.94
N VAL A 320 3.79 20.35 -23.71
CA VAL A 320 4.16 19.17 -22.91
C VAL A 320 2.97 18.22 -22.74
N LEU A 321 1.78 18.74 -22.42
CA LEU A 321 0.57 17.91 -22.27
C LEU A 321 0.14 17.23 -23.57
N ARG A 322 0.33 17.89 -24.72
CA ARG A 322 0.04 17.33 -26.05
C ARG A 322 1.01 16.24 -26.45
N GLU A 323 2.27 16.36 -26.04
CA GLU A 323 3.33 15.38 -26.28
C GLU A 323 3.17 14.09 -25.47
N LEU A 324 2.32 14.06 -24.43
CA LEU A 324 2.05 12.84 -23.66
C LEU A 324 1.55 11.68 -24.53
N SER A 325 0.88 11.98 -25.64
CA SER A 325 0.44 10.97 -26.63
C SER A 325 1.58 10.12 -27.19
N GLN A 326 2.83 10.62 -27.18
CA GLN A 326 4.01 9.87 -27.62
C GLN A 326 4.44 8.79 -26.61
N TYR A 327 3.89 8.80 -25.40
CA TYR A 327 4.24 7.93 -24.29
C TYR A 327 3.00 7.16 -23.82
N PRO A 328 2.56 6.08 -24.49
CA PRO A 328 1.30 5.41 -24.18
C PRO A 328 1.15 5.05 -22.70
N SER A 329 0.00 5.37 -22.09
CA SER A 329 -0.21 5.18 -20.65
C SER A 329 -0.18 3.71 -20.20
N LYS A 330 -0.23 2.74 -21.12
CA LYS A 330 0.00 1.32 -20.80
C LYS A 330 1.45 1.03 -20.40
N ASP A 331 2.40 1.82 -20.90
CA ASP A 331 3.84 1.65 -20.74
C ASP A 331 4.45 2.74 -19.86
N PHE A 332 3.73 3.84 -19.62
CA PHE A 332 4.22 4.99 -18.85
C PHE A 332 3.25 5.44 -17.74
N TYR A 333 3.82 6.00 -16.67
CA TYR A 333 3.13 6.85 -15.70
C TYR A 333 3.45 8.32 -16.01
N TYR A 334 2.51 9.22 -15.69
CA TYR A 334 2.77 10.66 -15.72
C TYR A 334 2.64 11.23 -14.31
N VAL A 335 3.78 11.58 -13.70
CA VAL A 335 3.83 12.16 -12.36
C VAL A 335 3.79 13.68 -12.49
N PHE A 336 2.74 14.30 -11.96
CA PHE A 336 2.54 15.74 -12.03
C PHE A 336 2.72 16.37 -10.66
N LEU A 337 3.47 17.48 -10.60
CA LEU A 337 3.37 18.43 -9.50
C LEU A 337 2.34 19.49 -9.89
N THR A 338 1.25 19.55 -9.13
CA THR A 338 0.04 20.28 -9.49
C THR A 338 -0.65 20.90 -8.27
N ASN A 339 -1.84 21.45 -8.46
CA ASN A 339 -2.75 21.84 -7.39
C ASN A 339 -3.76 20.72 -7.10
N SER A 340 -3.90 20.34 -5.83
CA SER A 340 -4.83 19.30 -5.38
C SER A 340 -6.28 19.53 -5.84
N ALA A 341 -6.70 20.78 -6.02
CA ALA A 341 -8.04 21.15 -6.49
C ALA A 341 -8.40 20.62 -7.89
N LEU A 342 -7.41 20.20 -8.70
CA LEU A 342 -7.65 19.63 -10.02
C LEU A 342 -8.16 18.18 -10.00
N THR A 343 -8.11 17.52 -8.86
CA THR A 343 -8.63 16.16 -8.67
C THR A 343 -10.07 16.20 -8.20
N ALA A 344 -10.86 15.16 -8.50
CA ALA A 344 -12.29 15.15 -8.15
C ALA A 344 -12.52 15.25 -6.64
N GLN A 345 -11.61 14.71 -5.83
CA GLN A 345 -11.64 14.82 -4.37
C GLN A 345 -11.04 16.12 -3.83
N GLY A 346 -10.41 16.93 -4.68
CA GLY A 346 -9.88 18.23 -4.29
C GLY A 346 -10.97 19.27 -4.04
N GLY A 347 -10.61 20.34 -3.32
CA GLY A 347 -11.45 21.52 -3.15
C GLY A 347 -11.65 22.31 -4.44
N ASP A 348 -12.28 23.48 -4.33
CA ASP A 348 -12.55 24.33 -5.50
C ASP A 348 -11.26 24.80 -6.18
N ILE A 349 -11.29 24.84 -7.52
CA ILE A 349 -10.15 25.29 -8.32
C ILE A 349 -10.00 26.80 -8.12
N PRO A 350 -8.87 27.27 -7.56
CA PRO A 350 -8.69 28.69 -7.33
C PRO A 350 -8.52 29.42 -8.67
N ARG A 351 -8.96 30.68 -8.74
CA ARG A 351 -8.81 31.51 -9.95
C ARG A 351 -7.35 31.70 -10.37
N ILE A 352 -6.44 31.72 -9.39
CA ILE A 352 -4.99 31.81 -9.55
C ILE A 352 -4.38 30.87 -8.52
N ALA A 353 -3.49 29.96 -8.93
CA ALA A 353 -2.58 29.28 -8.02
C ALA A 353 -1.16 29.79 -8.26
N THR A 354 -0.54 30.28 -7.20
CA THR A 354 0.82 30.82 -7.23
C THR A 354 1.88 29.78 -6.86
N ILE A 355 1.47 28.69 -6.19
CA ILE A 355 2.35 27.61 -5.74
C ILE A 355 1.69 26.23 -5.96
N PRO A 356 2.48 25.18 -6.23
CA PRO A 356 1.96 23.82 -6.26
C PRO A 356 1.59 23.36 -4.84
N SER A 357 0.64 22.44 -4.74
CA SER A 357 0.19 21.88 -3.46
C SER A 357 0.25 20.35 -3.39
N HIS A 358 0.37 19.64 -4.52
CA HIS A 358 0.22 18.19 -4.50
C HIS A 358 0.89 17.47 -5.68
N TYR A 359 1.36 16.24 -5.44
CA TYR A 359 1.73 15.31 -6.50
C TYR A 359 0.59 14.36 -6.81
N ILE A 360 0.33 14.14 -8.09
CA ILE A 360 -0.55 13.07 -8.57
C ILE A 360 0.19 12.19 -9.57
N VAL A 361 -0.25 10.95 -9.73
CA VAL A 361 0.26 10.06 -10.78
C VAL A 361 -0.87 9.68 -11.70
N LEU A 362 -0.91 10.24 -12.91
CA LEU A 362 -1.84 9.81 -13.93
C LEU A 362 -1.51 8.37 -14.35
N ASN A 363 -2.53 7.52 -14.37
CA ASN A 363 -2.42 6.11 -14.74
C ASN A 363 -3.28 5.72 -15.96
N SER A 364 -3.99 6.68 -16.55
CA SER A 364 -4.57 6.60 -17.90
C SER A 364 -3.98 7.65 -18.82
N ALA A 365 -4.30 7.53 -20.12
CA ALA A 365 -4.06 8.60 -21.08
C ALA A 365 -4.90 9.83 -20.71
N LEU A 366 -4.39 11.01 -21.09
CA LEU A 366 -5.16 12.25 -21.09
C LEU A 366 -6.08 12.23 -22.31
N THR A 367 -7.38 12.33 -22.11
CA THR A 367 -8.39 12.18 -23.17
C THR A 367 -9.37 13.34 -23.18
N THR A 368 -10.02 13.54 -24.32
CA THR A 368 -11.18 14.41 -24.50
C THR A 368 -12.31 13.58 -25.11
N ARG A 369 -13.44 14.22 -25.42
CA ARG A 369 -14.52 13.57 -26.19
C ARG A 369 -14.08 13.14 -27.60
N ASN A 370 -13.02 13.76 -28.14
CA ASN A 370 -12.51 13.54 -29.49
C ASN A 370 -11.35 12.52 -29.53
N GLY A 371 -10.93 11.97 -28.39
CA GLY A 371 -9.87 10.96 -28.30
C GLY A 371 -8.73 11.36 -27.38
N ILE A 372 -7.55 10.77 -27.59
CA ILE A 372 -6.35 11.05 -26.79
C ILE A 372 -5.83 12.45 -27.14
N VAL A 373 -5.46 13.23 -26.12
CA VAL A 373 -4.87 14.57 -26.28
C VAL A 373 -3.57 14.47 -27.08
N ASN A 374 -3.45 15.27 -28.14
CA ASN A 374 -2.31 15.31 -29.06
C ASN A 374 -2.03 16.73 -29.56
N ALA A 375 -1.09 16.89 -30.49
CA ALA A 375 -0.68 18.19 -31.02
C ALA A 375 -1.83 19.02 -31.61
N GLN A 376 -2.88 18.39 -32.12
CA GLN A 376 -4.04 19.02 -32.76
C GLN A 376 -5.18 19.33 -31.80
N THR A 377 -5.17 18.79 -30.57
CA THR A 377 -6.25 19.00 -29.60
C THR A 377 -6.40 20.49 -29.25
N ASP A 378 -7.63 21.02 -29.38
CA ASP A 378 -7.90 22.42 -29.03
C ASP A 378 -7.73 22.66 -27.52
N LYS A 379 -7.14 23.79 -27.17
CA LYS A 379 -6.80 24.12 -25.78
C LYS A 379 -8.04 24.26 -24.88
N ASN A 380 -9.22 24.47 -25.45
CA ASN A 380 -10.49 24.61 -24.73
C ASN A 380 -11.24 23.28 -24.59
N GLU A 381 -10.74 22.17 -25.16
CA GLU A 381 -11.37 20.87 -24.94
C GLU A 381 -11.27 20.45 -23.47
N ILE A 382 -12.37 19.87 -22.97
CA ILE A 382 -12.45 19.32 -21.62
C ILE A 382 -11.70 17.99 -21.58
N ILE A 383 -10.75 17.89 -20.65
CA ILE A 383 -9.92 16.71 -20.46
C ILE A 383 -10.49 15.78 -19.38
N SER A 384 -10.13 14.51 -19.49
CA SER A 384 -10.35 13.48 -18.49
C SER A 384 -9.16 12.54 -18.41
N ALA A 385 -8.80 12.15 -17.19
CA ALA A 385 -7.82 11.11 -16.91
C ALA A 385 -8.07 10.54 -15.51
N THR A 386 -7.73 9.27 -15.32
CA THR A 386 -7.66 8.64 -14.01
C THR A 386 -6.28 8.86 -13.41
N CYS A 387 -6.22 9.04 -12.09
CA CYS A 387 -4.97 9.32 -11.39
C CYS A 387 -4.96 8.70 -9.99
N PHE A 388 -3.77 8.44 -9.48
CA PHE A 388 -3.55 8.21 -8.06
C PHE A 388 -3.47 9.55 -7.32
N ASN A 389 -4.23 9.65 -6.23
CA ASN A 389 -4.35 10.81 -5.37
C ASN A 389 -4.69 10.34 -3.94
N TRP A 390 -4.03 10.90 -2.90
CA TRP A 390 -4.28 10.60 -1.48
C TRP A 390 -4.62 9.15 -1.14
N GLY A 391 -3.76 8.20 -1.50
CA GLY A 391 -3.97 6.81 -1.09
C GLY A 391 -5.05 6.07 -1.86
N GLN A 392 -5.55 6.61 -2.99
CA GLN A 392 -6.56 5.93 -3.80
C GLN A 392 -6.57 6.31 -5.28
N GLN A 393 -7.39 5.59 -6.03
CA GLN A 393 -7.77 5.94 -7.39
C GLN A 393 -8.75 7.12 -7.38
N ASP A 394 -8.45 8.12 -8.19
CA ASP A 394 -9.22 9.33 -8.40
C ASP A 394 -9.26 9.67 -9.90
N GLN A 395 -9.87 10.79 -10.24
CA GLN A 395 -9.94 11.35 -11.59
C GLN A 395 -9.66 12.85 -11.57
N LEU A 396 -9.21 13.39 -12.71
CA LEU A 396 -9.16 14.82 -12.91
C LEU A 396 -10.59 15.40 -12.99
N LYS A 397 -10.82 16.57 -12.41
CA LYS A 397 -12.04 17.35 -12.63
C LYS A 397 -12.18 17.70 -14.11
N PRO A 398 -13.42 17.89 -14.61
CA PRO A 398 -13.65 18.30 -15.99
C PRO A 398 -13.20 19.76 -16.17
N VAL A 399 -11.94 19.93 -16.57
CA VAL A 399 -11.31 21.22 -16.85
C VAL A 399 -10.85 21.26 -18.31
N THR A 400 -10.60 22.43 -18.85
CA THR A 400 -9.99 22.52 -20.18
C THR A 400 -8.51 22.14 -20.15
N LEU A 401 -7.97 21.71 -21.29
CA LEU A 401 -6.53 21.46 -21.45
C LEU A 401 -5.69 22.71 -21.07
N GLN A 402 -6.16 23.90 -21.45
CA GLN A 402 -5.55 25.17 -21.08
C GLN A 402 -5.55 25.37 -19.56
N THR A 403 -6.65 25.06 -18.88
CA THR A 403 -6.72 25.17 -17.42
C THR A 403 -5.70 24.24 -16.78
N LEU A 404 -5.66 22.95 -17.14
CA LEU A 404 -4.67 22.01 -16.60
C LEU A 404 -3.24 22.54 -16.78
N SER A 405 -2.89 23.07 -17.96
CA SER A 405 -1.55 23.60 -18.25
C SER A 405 -1.12 24.75 -17.31
N ARG A 406 -2.06 25.54 -16.78
CA ARG A 406 -1.78 26.66 -15.87
C ARG A 406 -1.46 26.21 -14.44
N PHE A 407 -1.84 24.99 -14.08
CA PHE A 407 -1.65 24.43 -12.74
C PHE A 407 -0.57 23.34 -12.74
N LEU A 408 0.36 23.35 -13.69
CA LEU A 408 1.50 22.44 -13.70
C LEU A 408 2.78 23.16 -13.30
N TRP A 409 3.55 22.50 -12.43
CA TRP A 409 4.89 22.93 -12.01
C TRP A 409 5.96 21.90 -12.34
N ALA A 410 5.59 20.63 -12.50
CA ALA A 410 6.48 19.59 -13.00
C ALA A 410 5.70 18.47 -13.69
N VAL A 411 6.35 17.86 -14.68
CA VAL A 411 5.92 16.62 -15.34
C VAL A 411 7.11 15.68 -15.41
N ILE A 412 6.96 14.48 -14.88
CA ILE A 412 7.92 13.37 -14.99
C ILE A 412 7.20 12.23 -15.71
N ILE A 413 7.68 11.83 -16.88
CA ILE A 413 7.20 10.62 -17.57
C ILE A 413 8.11 9.47 -17.16
N VAL A 414 7.51 8.41 -16.63
CA VAL A 414 8.23 7.29 -16.02
C VAL A 414 7.80 6.01 -16.74
N ASN A 415 8.75 5.23 -17.26
CA ASN A 415 8.44 3.91 -17.80
C ASN A 415 7.92 3.01 -16.67
N ARG A 416 6.83 2.25 -16.88
CA ARG A 416 6.25 1.35 -15.87
C ARG A 416 7.11 0.13 -15.57
N SER A 417 8.12 -0.16 -16.37
CA SER A 417 9.03 -1.28 -16.13
C SER A 417 10.03 -0.91 -15.04
N LEU A 418 10.06 -1.71 -13.97
CA LEU A 418 11.06 -1.64 -12.89
C LEU A 418 11.63 -3.05 -12.66
N THR A 419 12.87 -3.25 -13.10
CA THR A 419 13.61 -4.51 -12.99
C THR A 419 14.42 -4.62 -11.72
#